data_AF-A0A2H0SE33-F1
#
_entry.id   AF-A0A2H0SE33-F1
#
_cell.length_a   1.000
_cell.length_b   1.000
_cell.length_c   1.000
_cell.angle_alpha   90.00
_cell.angle_beta   90.00
_cell.angle_gamma   90.00
#
_symmetry.space_group_name_H-M   'P 1'
#
loop_
_entity.id
_entity.type
_entity.pdbx_description
1 polymer ?
#
loop_
_entity_poly.entity_id
_entity_poly.type
_entity_poly.pdbx_seq_one_letter_code
_entity_poly.pdbx_strand_id
1 'polypeptide(L)'
;MSGLAQIIAMIVTLFFVLLIVQRFINRSFCVLCASWAASWIILLVASRLGAFQDTALLGLLVGGSVVGAFYAVKRRLLKALLLFQLPLLLSFLFVGYLLLGFIPDRVSILLMVSIWIAFSIIYAYQSHSALRSLAGRIIACCRDW
;
A
#
# COMPACT_ATOMS: atom_id res chain seq x y z
N MET A 1 12.14 -3.39 -15.70
CA MET A 1 10.92 -2.91 -15.02
C MET A 1 11.26 -1.57 -14.39
N SER A 2 10.36 -0.58 -14.43
CA SER A 2 10.57 0.68 -13.72
C SER A 2 10.63 0.44 -12.20
N GLY A 3 11.42 1.25 -11.49
CA GLY A 3 11.52 1.17 -10.04
C GLY A 3 10.16 1.30 -9.34
N LEU A 4 9.25 2.13 -9.89
CA LEU A 4 7.91 2.33 -9.33
C LEU A 4 7.01 1.08 -9.45
N ALA A 5 6.99 0.41 -10.60
CA ALA A 5 6.21 -0.82 -10.78
C ALA A 5 6.68 -1.93 -9.84
N GLN A 6 8.00 -2.06 -9.65
CA GLN A 6 8.59 -3.03 -8.72
C GLN A 6 8.18 -2.74 -7.27
N ILE A 7 8.23 -1.48 -6.85
CA ILE A 7 7.81 -1.06 -5.51
C ILE A 7 6.32 -1.33 -5.28
N ILE A 8 5.46 -0.96 -6.23
CA ILE A 8 4.02 -1.21 -6.14
C ILE A 8 3.74 -2.71 -5.99
N ALA A 9 4.34 -3.53 -6.86
CA ALA A 9 4.18 -4.97 -6.80
C ALA A 9 4.65 -5.53 -5.45
N MET A 10 5.82 -5.09 -4.97
CA MET A 10 6.38 -5.51 -3.70
C MET A 10 5.48 -5.16 -2.51
N ILE A 11 4.97 -3.92 -2.43
CA ILE A 11 4.07 -3.48 -1.35
C ILE A 11 2.78 -4.31 -1.37
N VAL A 12 2.20 -4.54 -2.55
CA VAL A 12 0.98 -5.34 -2.69
C VAL A 12 1.23 -6.79 -2.27
N THR A 13 2.32 -7.41 -2.74
CA THR A 13 2.68 -8.77 -2.34
C THR A 13 2.91 -8.87 -0.84
N LEU A 14 3.69 -7.95 -0.25
CA LEU A 14 3.89 -7.93 1.20
C LEU A 14 2.57 -7.79 1.94
N PHE A 15 1.70 -6.88 1.49
CA PHE A 15 0.39 -6.67 2.11
C PHE A 15 -0.43 -7.95 2.17
N PHE A 16 -0.56 -8.68 1.05
CA PHE A 16 -1.28 -9.94 1.03
C PHE A 16 -0.60 -11.03 1.88
N VAL A 17 0.73 -11.13 1.83
CA VAL A 17 1.49 -12.10 2.65
C VAL A 17 1.29 -11.83 4.14
N LEU A 18 1.46 -10.58 4.58
CA LEU A 18 1.26 -10.21 5.98
C LEU A 18 -0.21 -10.35 6.41
N LEU A 19 -1.16 -10.14 5.51
CA LEU A 19 -2.59 -10.37 5.80
C LEU A 19 -2.86 -11.87 6.04
N ILE A 20 -2.23 -12.76 5.27
CA ILE A 20 -2.28 -14.21 5.49
C ILE A 20 -1.59 -14.56 6.81
N VAL A 21 -0.40 -14.02 7.09
CA VAL A 21 0.33 -14.27 8.35
C VAL A 21 -0.46 -13.78 9.57
N GLN A 22 -1.11 -12.62 9.47
CA GLN A 22 -2.02 -12.11 10.51
C GLN A 22 -3.22 -13.05 10.75
N ARG A 23 -3.59 -13.88 9.77
CA ARG A 23 -4.59 -14.92 10.00
C ARG A 23 -4.13 -15.96 11.01
N PHE A 24 -2.84 -16.26 11.04
CA PHE A 24 -2.23 -17.25 11.94
C PHE A 24 -1.76 -16.61 13.25
N ILE A 25 -1.31 -15.35 13.22
CA ILE A 25 -0.85 -14.63 14.40
C ILE A 25 -2.03 -13.87 15.00
N ASN A 26 -2.44 -14.27 16.21
CA ASN A 26 -3.57 -13.67 16.93
C ASN A 26 -3.28 -12.26 17.50
N ARG A 27 -2.40 -11.48 16.86
CA ARG A 27 -2.07 -10.09 17.22
C ARG A 27 -2.64 -9.11 16.20
N SER A 28 -3.32 -8.09 16.70
CA SER A 28 -3.87 -6.98 15.94
C SER A 28 -2.81 -5.90 15.68
N PHE A 29 -1.83 -6.13 14.81
CA PHE A 29 -0.97 -5.05 14.29
C PHE A 29 -1.47 -4.54 12.94
N CYS A 30 -1.20 -3.27 12.60
CA CYS A 30 -1.61 -2.71 11.31
C CYS A 30 -0.79 -3.31 10.15
N VAL A 31 -1.39 -4.21 9.37
CA VAL A 31 -0.76 -4.88 8.22
C VAL A 31 -0.29 -3.88 7.16
N LEU A 32 -1.05 -2.80 6.94
CA LEU A 32 -0.69 -1.74 6.00
C LEU A 32 0.61 -1.04 6.43
N CYS A 33 0.70 -0.64 7.71
CA CYS A 33 1.88 0.01 8.27
C CYS A 33 3.08 -0.93 8.30
N ALA A 34 2.88 -2.19 8.68
CA ALA A 34 3.93 -3.20 8.69
C ALA A 34 4.46 -3.47 7.28
N SER A 35 3.57 -3.56 6.28
CA SER A 35 3.95 -3.77 4.89
C SER A 35 4.72 -2.59 4.32
N TRP A 36 4.26 -1.36 4.59
CA TRP A 36 4.97 -0.14 4.21
C TRP A 36 6.34 -0.04 4.88
N ALA A 37 6.41 -0.31 6.19
CA ALA A 37 7.65 -0.26 6.95
C ALA A 37 8.66 -1.29 6.41
N ALA A 38 8.21 -2.53 6.25
CA ALA A 38 9.04 -3.59 5.71
C ALA A 38 9.47 -3.31 4.27
N SER A 39 8.60 -2.74 3.41
CA SER A 39 8.97 -2.46 2.02
C SER A 39 10.12 -1.47 1.93
N TRP A 40 10.11 -0.35 2.67
CA TRP A 40 11.22 0.59 2.61
C TRP A 40 12.47 0.08 3.32
N ILE A 41 12.35 -0.70 4.40
CA ILE A 41 13.51 -1.33 5.07
C ILE A 41 14.22 -2.29 4.10
N ILE A 42 13.47 -3.15 3.40
CA ILE A 42 14.04 -4.09 2.44
C ILE A 42 14.70 -3.34 1.29
N LEU A 43 14.05 -2.29 0.75
CA LEU A 43 14.63 -1.47 -0.32
C LEU A 43 15.88 -0.70 0.14
N LEU A 44 15.94 -0.29 1.41
CA LEU A 44 17.09 0.39 1.97
C LEU A 44 18.29 -0.56 2.13
N VAL A 45 18.04 -1.80 2.54
CA VAL A 45 19.07 -2.85 2.53
C VAL A 45 19.51 -3.17 1.10
N ALA A 46 18.56 -3.28 0.17
CA ALA A 46 18.86 -3.55 -1.25
C ALA A 46 19.67 -2.42 -1.91
N SER A 47 19.42 -1.16 -1.55
CA SER A 47 20.19 -0.03 -2.06
C SER A 47 21.62 0.00 -1.52
N ARG A 48 21.81 -0.38 -0.25
CA ARG A 48 23.16 -0.55 0.34
C ARG A 48 23.97 -1.68 -0.33
N LEU A 49 23.30 -2.70 -0.83
CA LEU A 49 23.90 -3.82 -1.58
C LEU A 49 24.11 -3.49 -3.07
N GLY A 50 23.76 -2.29 -3.54
CA GLY A 50 23.88 -1.89 -4.94
C GLY A 50 22.83 -2.48 -5.87
N ALA A 51 21.86 -3.23 -5.34
CA ALA A 51 20.79 -3.88 -6.11
C ALA A 51 19.64 -2.92 -6.47
N PHE A 52 19.57 -1.74 -5.84
CA PHE A 52 18.54 -0.73 -6.09
C PHE A 52 19.14 0.67 -6.16
N GLN A 53 18.95 1.37 -7.29
CA GLN A 53 19.59 2.66 -7.58
C GLN A 53 18.65 3.87 -7.49
N ASP A 54 17.33 3.65 -7.45
CA ASP A 54 16.34 4.74 -7.42
C ASP A 54 16.18 5.34 -6.00
N THR A 55 17.17 6.11 -5.58
CA THR A 55 17.21 6.79 -4.27
C THR A 55 16.09 7.81 -4.10
N ALA A 56 15.57 8.40 -5.17
CA ALA A 56 14.42 9.31 -5.13
C ALA A 56 13.14 8.61 -4.64
N LEU A 57 12.88 7.40 -5.13
CA LEU A 57 11.76 6.57 -4.71
C LEU A 57 11.91 6.11 -3.25
N LEU A 58 13.13 5.70 -2.87
CA LEU A 58 13.45 5.36 -1.49
C LEU A 58 13.21 6.55 -0.55
N GLY A 59 13.64 7.75 -0.95
CA GLY A 59 13.42 8.97 -0.20
C GLY A 59 11.94 9.30 -0.02
N LEU A 60 11.11 9.06 -1.04
CA LEU A 60 9.66 9.26 -0.96
C LEU A 60 8.98 8.25 -0.02
N LEU A 61 9.44 7.00 -0.01
CA LEU A 61 8.97 5.93 0.88
C LEU A 61 9.35 6.18 2.35
N VAL A 62 10.60 6.60 2.59
CA VAL A 62 11.16 6.84 3.94
C VAL A 62 10.74 8.19 4.51
N GLY A 63 10.62 9.22 3.67
CA GLY A 63 10.38 10.60 4.08
C GLY A 63 9.05 10.82 4.81
N GLY A 64 8.16 9.82 4.83
CA GLY A 64 6.94 9.84 5.64
C GLY A 64 5.88 10.84 5.20
N SER A 65 6.20 11.81 4.33
CA SER A 65 5.28 12.83 3.83
C SER A 65 4.07 12.23 3.14
N VAL A 66 4.27 11.18 2.34
CA VAL A 66 3.19 10.41 1.69
C VAL A 66 2.28 9.76 2.72
N VAL A 67 2.86 9.18 3.78
CA VAL A 67 2.13 8.56 4.87
C VAL A 67 1.40 9.62 5.71
N GLY A 68 2.03 10.74 6.02
CA GLY A 68 1.42 11.86 6.75
C GLY A 68 0.23 12.46 6.01
N ALA A 69 0.38 12.71 4.70
CA ALA A 69 -0.72 13.16 3.84
C ALA A 69 -1.86 12.14 3.80
N PHE A 70 -1.52 10.85 3.66
CA PHE A 70 -2.49 9.76 3.72
C PHE A 70 -3.25 9.74 5.05
N TYR A 71 -2.57 9.85 6.19
CA TYR A 71 -3.21 9.88 7.51
C TYR A 71 -4.09 11.12 7.71
N ALA A 72 -3.69 12.27 7.15
CA ALA A 72 -4.50 13.48 7.20
C ALA A 72 -5.84 13.29 6.46
N VAL A 73 -5.82 12.65 5.28
CA VAL A 73 -7.04 12.33 4.51
C VAL A 73 -7.84 11.21 5.19
N LYS A 74 -7.18 10.20 5.75
CA LYS A 74 -7.80 9.09 6.50
C LYS A 74 -8.70 9.59 7.63
N ARG A 75 -8.31 10.64 8.35
CA ARG A 75 -9.13 11.21 9.44
C ARG A 75 -10.49 11.74 8.97
N ARG A 76 -10.65 12.05 7.68
CA ARG A 76 -11.89 12.57 7.08
C ARG A 76 -12.68 11.50 6.31
N LEU A 77 -12.15 10.29 6.18
CA LEU A 77 -12.74 9.22 5.38
C LEU A 77 -13.84 8.48 6.15
N LEU A 78 -14.95 8.21 5.46
CA LEU A 78 -16.04 7.37 5.97
C LEU A 78 -15.57 5.93 6.20
N LYS A 79 -16.15 5.26 7.20
CA LYS A 79 -15.78 3.88 7.58
C LYS A 79 -15.87 2.88 6.40
N ALA A 80 -16.82 3.08 5.49
CA ALA A 80 -16.98 2.24 4.30
C ALA A 80 -15.81 2.36 3.30
N LEU A 81 -15.13 3.51 3.28
CA LEU A 81 -14.01 3.78 2.37
C LEU A 81 -12.65 3.35 2.94
N LEU A 82 -12.61 2.86 4.18
CA LEU A 82 -11.38 2.33 4.79
C LEU A 82 -10.86 1.10 4.02
N LEU A 83 -11.70 0.42 3.25
CA LEU A 83 -11.26 -0.66 2.35
C LEU A 83 -10.30 -0.15 1.27
N PHE A 84 -10.49 1.07 0.77
CA PHE A 84 -9.70 1.65 -0.32
C PHE A 84 -8.37 2.26 0.17
N GLN A 85 -7.97 2.04 1.42
CA GLN A 85 -6.75 2.64 1.97
C GLN A 85 -5.48 2.25 1.23
N LEU A 86 -5.34 0.97 0.85
CA LEU A 86 -4.18 0.51 0.09
C LEU A 86 -4.09 1.20 -1.28
N PRO A 87 -5.13 1.15 -2.14
CA PRO A 87 -5.11 1.90 -3.39
C PRO A 87 -4.92 3.41 -3.17
N LEU A 88 -5.48 4.00 -2.11
CA LEU A 88 -5.28 5.41 -1.78
C LEU A 88 -3.81 5.73 -1.45
N LEU A 89 -3.17 4.92 -0.60
CA LEU A 89 -1.76 5.08 -0.22
C LEU A 89 -0.85 4.98 -1.45
N LEU A 90 -1.10 3.99 -2.31
CA LEU A 90 -0.39 3.84 -3.58
C LEU A 90 -0.63 5.03 -4.50
N SER A 91 -1.86 5.56 -4.57
CA SER A 91 -2.14 6.80 -5.32
C SER A 91 -1.33 7.98 -4.79
N PHE A 92 -1.18 8.13 -3.46
CA PHE A 92 -0.31 9.18 -2.90
C PHE A 92 1.16 8.99 -3.28
N LEU A 93 1.67 7.75 -3.26
CA LEU A 93 3.03 7.45 -3.71
C LEU A 93 3.20 7.81 -5.20
N PHE A 94 2.21 7.49 -6.03
CA PHE A 94 2.22 7.79 -7.45
C PHE A 94 2.18 9.29 -7.75
N VAL A 95 1.34 10.04 -7.03
CA VAL A 95 1.30 11.50 -7.11
C VAL A 95 2.61 12.11 -6.62
N GLY A 96 3.18 11.60 -5.52
CA GLY A 96 4.48 12.04 -5.03
C GLY A 96 5.61 11.81 -6.05
N TYR A 97 5.58 10.68 -6.76
CA TYR A 97 6.53 10.37 -7.83
C TYR A 97 6.39 11.33 -9.03
N LEU A 98 5.16 11.63 -9.43
CA LEU A 98 4.87 12.63 -10.47
C LEU A 98 5.34 14.04 -10.06
N LEU A 99 5.12 14.44 -8.81
CA LEU A 99 5.55 15.74 -8.28
C LEU A 99 7.07 15.90 -8.24
N LEU A 100 7.81 14.79 -8.13
CA LEU A 100 9.27 14.77 -8.26
C LEU A 100 9.75 14.90 -9.71
N GLY A 101 8.84 15.03 -10.68
CA GLY A 101 9.14 15.22 -12.11
C GLY A 101 9.34 13.91 -12.88
N PHE A 102 9.07 12.76 -12.27
CA PHE A 102 9.20 11.47 -12.94
C PHE A 102 7.89 11.05 -13.60
N ILE A 103 7.96 10.66 -14.87
CA ILE A 103 6.81 10.17 -15.61
C ILE A 103 6.65 8.66 -15.35
N PRO A 104 5.52 8.21 -14.79
CA PRO A 104 5.25 6.80 -14.60
C PRO A 104 5.07 6.10 -15.95
N ASP A 105 5.64 4.92 -16.07
CA ASP A 105 5.51 4.09 -17.26
C ASP A 105 4.11 3.45 -17.37
N ARG A 106 3.79 2.93 -18.56
CA ARG A 106 2.50 2.30 -18.83
C ARG A 106 2.19 1.12 -17.90
N VAL A 107 3.20 0.35 -17.48
CA VAL A 107 2.99 -0.81 -16.59
C VAL A 107 2.59 -0.35 -15.20
N SER A 108 3.25 0.69 -14.67
CA SER A 108 2.88 1.31 -13.39
C SER A 108 1.44 1.83 -13.38
N ILE A 109 1.02 2.50 -14.46
CA ILE A 109 -0.35 2.99 -14.61
C ILE A 109 -1.35 1.82 -14.64
N LEU A 110 -1.05 0.79 -15.45
CA LEU A 110 -1.90 -0.39 -15.57
C LEU A 110 -2.05 -1.13 -14.22
N LEU A 111 -0.96 -1.27 -13.47
CA LEU A 111 -0.96 -1.86 -12.13
C LEU A 111 -1.85 -1.06 -11.19
N MET A 112 -1.71 0.26 -11.15
CA MET A 112 -2.54 1.12 -10.31
C MET A 112 -4.04 0.94 -10.62
N VAL A 113 -4.40 0.99 -11.90
CA VAL A 113 -5.79 0.78 -12.35
C VAL A 113 -6.28 -0.61 -11.96
N SER A 114 -5.46 -1.65 -12.13
CA SER A 114 -5.83 -3.02 -11.78
C SER A 114 -6.09 -3.19 -10.28
N ILE A 115 -5.30 -2.55 -9.42
CA ILE A 115 -5.48 -2.56 -7.96
C ILE A 115 -6.78 -1.86 -7.59
N TRP A 116 -7.06 -0.69 -8.17
CA TRP A 116 -8.32 0.01 -7.96
C TRP A 116 -9.53 -0.83 -8.37
N ILE A 117 -9.46 -1.49 -9.52
CA ILE A 117 -10.52 -2.39 -9.98
C ILE A 117 -10.68 -3.56 -9.00
N ALA A 118 -9.59 -4.22 -8.60
CA ALA A 118 -9.64 -5.34 -7.67
C ALA A 118 -10.30 -4.95 -6.33
N PHE A 119 -9.93 -3.82 -5.75
CA PHE A 119 -10.54 -3.33 -4.52
C PHE A 119 -12.00 -2.88 -4.71
N SER A 120 -12.34 -2.33 -5.86
CA SER A 120 -13.73 -1.96 -6.21
C SER A 120 -14.62 -3.20 -6.33
N ILE A 121 -14.10 -4.28 -6.93
CA ILE A 121 -14.77 -5.58 -6.98
C ILE A 121 -14.94 -6.13 -5.56
N ILE A 122 -13.89 -6.15 -4.73
CA ILE A 122 -13.98 -6.61 -3.34
C ILE A 122 -15.05 -5.81 -2.56
N TYR A 123 -15.13 -4.49 -2.77
CA TYR A 123 -16.14 -3.64 -2.17
C TYR A 123 -17.56 -4.00 -2.64
N ALA A 124 -17.77 -4.20 -3.94
CA ALA A 124 -19.08 -4.59 -4.48
C ALA A 124 -19.53 -5.97 -3.97
N TYR A 125 -18.60 -6.92 -3.82
CA TYR A 125 -18.86 -8.29 -3.35
C TYR A 125 -18.73 -8.47 -1.84
N GLN A 126 -18.59 -7.40 -1.05
CA GLN A 126 -18.43 -7.47 0.42
C GLN A 126 -19.63 -8.10 1.14
N SER A 127 -20.76 -8.26 0.45
CA SER A 127 -21.96 -8.99 0.93
C SER A 127 -21.69 -10.48 1.15
N HIS A 128 -20.67 -11.06 0.48
CA HIS A 128 -20.32 -12.48 0.65
C HIS A 128 -19.49 -12.71 1.93
N SER A 129 -19.85 -13.76 2.70
CA SER A 129 -19.33 -14.03 4.04
C SER A 129 -17.79 -14.15 4.15
N ALA A 130 -17.13 -14.69 3.14
CA ALA A 130 -15.66 -14.80 3.09
C ALA A 130 -14.97 -13.43 3.01
N LEU A 131 -15.48 -12.53 2.17
CA LEU A 131 -14.92 -11.20 1.92
C LEU A 131 -15.22 -10.23 3.07
N ARG A 132 -16.36 -10.39 3.75
CA ARG A 132 -16.70 -9.60 4.93
C ARG A 132 -15.68 -9.75 6.05
N SER A 133 -15.12 -10.95 6.23
CA SER A 133 -14.08 -11.21 7.26
C SER A 133 -12.75 -10.53 6.94
N LEU A 134 -12.36 -10.51 5.66
CA LEU A 134 -11.14 -9.85 5.18
C LEU A 134 -11.28 -8.33 5.28
N ALA A 135 -12.38 -7.78 4.77
CA ALA A 135 -12.70 -6.35 4.87
C ALA A 135 -12.73 -5.90 6.34
N GLY A 136 -13.38 -6.67 7.22
CA GLY A 136 -13.43 -6.37 8.66
C GLY A 136 -12.04 -6.31 9.30
N ARG A 137 -11.13 -7.21 8.93
CA ARG A 137 -9.75 -7.21 9.45
C ARG A 137 -8.93 -6.03 8.94
N ILE A 138 -9.02 -5.71 7.64
CA ILE A 138 -8.36 -4.53 7.05
C ILE A 138 -8.84 -3.25 7.73
N ILE A 139 -10.16 -3.13 7.96
CA ILE A 139 -10.77 -1.98 8.61
C ILE A 139 -10.37 -1.89 10.09
N ALA A 140 -10.36 -3.02 10.82
CA ALA A 140 -9.97 -3.07 12.23
C ALA A 140 -8.49 -2.72 12.44
N CYS A 141 -7.61 -3.21 11.56
CA CYS A 141 -6.17 -2.89 11.52
C CYS A 141 -5.88 -1.39 11.59
N CYS A 142 -6.73 -0.61 10.92
CA CYS A 142 -6.52 0.82 10.70
C CYS A 142 -7.39 1.70 11.59
N ARG A 143 -8.32 1.13 12.37
CA ARG A 143 -9.19 1.92 13.26
C ARG A 143 -8.60 2.07 14.66
N ASP A 144 -7.94 1.04 15.15
CA ASP A 144 -7.55 0.93 16.57
C ASP A 144 -6.05 1.25 16.82
N TRP A 145 -5.35 1.85 15.83
CA TRP A 145 -3.93 2.26 15.88
C TRP A 145 -3.69 3.63 15.22
#